data_AF-A0A9N8JT20-F1
#
_entry.id   AF-A0A9N8JT20-F1
#
_cell.length_a   1.000
_cell.length_b   1.000
_cell.length_c   1.000
_cell.angle_alpha   90.00
_cell.angle_beta   90.00
_cell.angle_gamma   90.00
#
_symmetry.space_group_name_H-M   'P 1'
#
loop_
_entity.id
_entity.type
_entity.pdbx_description
1 polymer ?
#
loop_
_entity_poly.entity_id
_entity_poly.type
_entity_poly.pdbx_seq_one_letter_code
_entity_poly.pdbx_strand_id
1 'polypeptide(L)'
;MASIPPNKPRNPYPLPPHRRSGQNGPVGINFQEWNENIQEWLEYHPGFLPETYLADGQPANGQFPVIWNKIMAVTRLLMNDQAYLDTAGPLGDIERVRADLRTVVERAGYIKNAVCLGLGSIQYQSPGNYKHHYVQQCGLFFALCKMIEEKQDMTPGSLPTIFQDPAFQLEDRYILEEIGGQTIVEHPEANNYMNGQSFVYAPHFPFDHLFDTILGEGHEPELLYTNTFHGSLGSIGWLITDSYLKKVYWTRDTTVDQKSVDMYNVATRFLETREGIVYWGDYAHPTKNGELSIMLRKAFPDLHSTCRNSKQHLLERLLSLMS
;
A
#
# COMPACT_ATOMS: atom_id res chain seq x y z
N MET A 1 -10.22 -2.78 -35.21
CA MET A 1 -10.87 -3.25 -33.98
C MET A 1 -10.16 -4.52 -33.55
N ALA A 2 -9.23 -4.41 -32.60
CA ALA A 2 -8.55 -5.57 -32.05
C ALA A 2 -9.56 -6.37 -31.21
N SER A 3 -9.59 -7.69 -31.38
CA SER A 3 -10.46 -8.59 -30.62
C SER A 3 -9.97 -8.67 -29.18
N ILE A 4 -10.45 -7.76 -28.33
CA ILE A 4 -10.27 -7.82 -26.87
C ILE A 4 -11.03 -9.06 -26.40
N PRO A 5 -10.36 -10.08 -25.85
CA PRO A 5 -10.48 -11.45 -26.35
C PRO A 5 -11.91 -11.99 -26.23
N PRO A 6 -12.66 -12.11 -27.34
CA PRO A 6 -13.90 -12.88 -27.41
C PRO A 6 -13.64 -14.36 -27.74
N ASN A 7 -12.36 -14.76 -27.83
CA ASN A 7 -11.92 -16.13 -28.09
C ASN A 7 -10.94 -16.55 -26.99
N LYS A 8 -11.17 -17.71 -26.37
CA LYS A 8 -10.24 -18.31 -25.40
C LYS A 8 -8.80 -18.25 -25.95
N PRO A 9 -7.82 -17.78 -25.17
CA PRO A 9 -6.44 -17.67 -25.66
C PRO A 9 -5.96 -19.05 -26.13
N ARG A 10 -5.19 -19.06 -27.23
CA ARG A 10 -4.58 -20.30 -27.72
C ARG A 10 -3.48 -20.71 -26.76
N ASN A 11 -3.36 -22.01 -26.51
CA ASN A 11 -2.29 -22.58 -25.71
C ASN A 11 -0.91 -22.22 -26.33
N PRO A 12 -0.08 -21.40 -25.66
CA PRO A 12 1.24 -21.02 -26.18
C PRO A 12 2.31 -22.10 -25.96
N TYR A 13 2.02 -23.12 -25.13
CA TYR A 13 2.94 -24.17 -24.72
C TYR A 13 2.38 -25.59 -24.97
N PRO A 14 1.95 -25.93 -26.20
CA PRO A 14 1.34 -27.23 -26.46
C PRO A 14 2.32 -28.38 -26.25
N LEU A 15 1.84 -29.50 -25.69
CA LEU A 15 2.61 -30.74 -25.64
C LEU A 15 2.95 -31.25 -27.06
N PRO A 16 4.13 -31.88 -27.26
CA PRO A 16 4.45 -32.53 -28.52
C PRO A 16 3.45 -33.65 -28.87
N PRO A 17 3.11 -33.82 -30.17
CA PRO A 17 1.98 -34.65 -30.63
C PRO A 17 2.07 -36.18 -30.40
N HIS A 18 3.15 -36.70 -29.80
CA HIS A 18 3.41 -38.14 -29.70
C HIS A 18 3.83 -38.63 -28.30
N ARG A 19 3.15 -38.20 -27.23
CA ARG A 19 3.41 -38.72 -25.87
C ARG A 19 2.55 -39.91 -25.48
N ARG A 20 3.18 -40.82 -24.74
CA ARG A 20 2.51 -41.87 -23.95
C ARG A 20 2.21 -41.33 -22.54
N SER A 21 1.08 -41.71 -21.97
CA SER A 21 0.71 -41.41 -20.58
C SER A 21 1.78 -41.93 -19.60
N GLY A 22 2.12 -41.15 -18.57
CA GLY A 22 3.01 -41.58 -17.48
C GLY A 22 4.50 -41.23 -17.59
N GLN A 23 4.92 -40.44 -18.59
CA GLN A 23 6.28 -39.88 -18.62
C GLN A 23 6.29 -38.44 -18.12
N ASN A 24 7.08 -38.18 -17.07
CA ASN A 24 7.50 -36.83 -16.65
C ASN A 24 8.36 -36.20 -17.75
N GLY A 25 7.73 -35.81 -18.87
CA GLY A 25 8.39 -35.25 -20.05
C GLY A 25 8.56 -33.73 -19.97
N PRO A 26 9.03 -33.06 -21.05
CA PRO A 26 9.30 -31.62 -21.08
C PRO A 26 8.11 -30.73 -20.69
N VAL A 27 8.41 -29.50 -20.24
CA VAL A 27 7.42 -28.45 -19.91
C VAL A 27 6.47 -28.24 -21.09
N GLY A 28 5.16 -28.22 -20.80
CA GLY A 28 4.08 -27.99 -21.77
C GLY A 28 2.75 -28.46 -21.21
N ILE A 29 1.66 -28.00 -21.80
CA ILE A 29 0.29 -28.24 -21.33
C ILE A 29 -0.56 -28.78 -22.47
N ASN A 30 -1.36 -29.82 -22.22
CA ASN A 30 -2.22 -30.37 -23.26
C ASN A 30 -3.49 -29.51 -23.43
N PHE A 31 -4.31 -29.79 -24.45
CA PHE A 31 -5.51 -28.98 -24.72
C PHE A 31 -6.54 -29.04 -23.57
N GLN A 32 -6.71 -30.21 -22.94
CA GLN A 32 -7.64 -30.37 -21.82
C GLN A 32 -7.15 -29.56 -20.60
N GLU A 33 -5.91 -29.78 -20.16
CA GLU A 33 -5.30 -29.07 -19.03
C GLU A 33 -5.27 -27.55 -19.26
N TRP A 34 -5.01 -27.10 -20.50
CA TRP A 34 -5.06 -25.67 -20.83
C TRP A 34 -6.44 -25.07 -20.64
N ASN A 35 -7.50 -25.79 -21.04
CA ASN A 35 -8.86 -25.35 -20.82
C ASN A 35 -9.22 -25.35 -19.34
N GLU A 36 -8.79 -26.37 -18.58
CA GLU A 36 -8.98 -26.45 -17.12
C GLU A 36 -8.30 -25.26 -16.42
N ASN A 37 -7.04 -24.96 -16.76
CA ASN A 37 -6.33 -23.80 -16.23
C ASN A 37 -7.01 -22.47 -16.57
N ILE A 38 -7.57 -22.31 -17.78
CA ILE A 38 -8.34 -21.11 -18.13
C ILE A 38 -9.58 -21.01 -17.25
N GLN A 39 -10.31 -22.12 -17.00
CA GLN A 39 -11.49 -22.09 -16.15
C GLN A 39 -11.12 -21.70 -14.71
N GLU A 40 -10.11 -22.36 -14.12
CA GLU A 40 -9.64 -22.04 -12.76
C GLU A 40 -9.17 -20.58 -12.67
N TRP A 41 -8.42 -20.09 -13.65
CA TRP A 41 -8.00 -18.69 -13.67
C TRP A 41 -9.20 -17.72 -13.72
N LEU A 42 -10.23 -18.02 -14.51
CA LEU A 42 -11.45 -17.20 -14.58
C LEU A 42 -12.27 -17.23 -13.29
N GLU A 43 -12.19 -18.29 -12.47
CA GLU A 43 -12.83 -18.33 -11.15
C GLU A 43 -12.23 -17.30 -10.19
N TYR A 44 -10.91 -17.06 -10.29
CA TYR A 44 -10.22 -16.03 -9.51
C TYR A 44 -10.34 -14.62 -10.10
N HIS A 45 -10.69 -14.51 -11.39
CA HIS A 45 -10.81 -13.24 -12.12
C HIS A 45 -12.18 -13.05 -12.78
N PRO A 46 -13.29 -12.99 -12.00
CA PRO A 46 -14.64 -12.99 -12.53
C PRO A 46 -14.98 -11.73 -13.35
N GLY A 47 -14.19 -10.66 -13.21
CA GLY A 47 -14.32 -9.48 -14.06
C GLY A 47 -13.95 -9.72 -15.53
N PHE A 48 -13.25 -10.81 -15.83
CA PHE A 48 -12.75 -11.14 -17.16
C PHE A 48 -13.45 -12.35 -17.79
N LEU A 49 -14.59 -12.76 -17.22
CA LEU A 49 -15.46 -13.77 -17.83
C LEU A 49 -15.95 -13.30 -19.21
N PRO A 50 -15.91 -14.15 -20.27
CA PRO A 50 -16.30 -13.75 -21.63
C PRO A 50 -17.68 -13.10 -21.72
N GLU A 51 -18.65 -13.59 -20.95
CA GLU A 51 -20.02 -13.07 -20.89
C GLU A 51 -20.14 -11.69 -20.23
N THR A 52 -19.09 -11.21 -19.57
CA THR A 52 -19.06 -9.89 -18.92
C THR A 52 -18.42 -8.82 -19.80
N TYR A 53 -17.95 -9.15 -21.00
CA TYR A 53 -17.42 -8.16 -21.92
C TYR A 53 -18.53 -7.40 -22.64
N LEU A 54 -18.42 -6.07 -22.64
CA LEU A 54 -19.24 -5.20 -23.47
C LEU A 54 -18.79 -5.26 -24.94
N ALA A 55 -19.65 -4.82 -25.84
CA ALA A 55 -19.37 -4.83 -27.29
C ALA A 55 -18.17 -3.96 -27.70
N ASP A 56 -17.81 -2.97 -26.88
CA ASP A 56 -16.63 -2.12 -27.04
C ASP A 56 -15.35 -2.74 -26.45
N GLY A 57 -15.45 -3.94 -25.87
CA GLY A 57 -14.34 -4.69 -25.28
C GLY A 57 -14.06 -4.37 -23.81
N GLN A 58 -14.90 -3.59 -23.13
CA GLN A 58 -14.73 -3.37 -21.69
C GLN A 58 -15.13 -4.62 -20.88
N PRO A 59 -14.27 -5.11 -19.97
CA PRO A 59 -14.57 -6.24 -19.09
C PRO A 59 -15.57 -5.84 -17.98
N ALA A 60 -15.97 -6.82 -17.17
CA ALA A 60 -16.75 -6.65 -15.94
C ALA A 60 -18.06 -5.87 -16.13
N ASN A 61 -18.70 -5.99 -17.29
CA ASN A 61 -19.90 -5.24 -17.70
C ASN A 61 -19.72 -3.72 -17.60
N GLY A 62 -18.52 -3.20 -17.89
CA GLY A 62 -18.18 -1.79 -17.79
C GLY A 62 -18.10 -1.27 -16.35
N GLN A 63 -17.93 -2.14 -15.36
CA GLN A 63 -17.87 -1.71 -13.94
C GLN A 63 -16.54 -1.08 -13.55
N PHE A 64 -15.42 -1.40 -14.21
CA PHE A 64 -14.12 -0.85 -13.81
C PHE A 64 -14.06 0.69 -13.98
N PRO A 65 -14.55 1.32 -15.07
CA PRO A 65 -14.65 2.78 -15.13
C PRO A 65 -15.58 3.38 -14.08
N VAL A 66 -16.66 2.67 -13.71
CA VAL A 66 -17.55 3.09 -12.61
C VAL A 66 -16.80 3.10 -11.27
N ILE A 67 -15.99 2.08 -11.01
CA ILE A 67 -15.16 2.01 -9.81
C ILE A 67 -14.12 3.12 -9.79
N TRP A 68 -13.42 3.37 -10.90
CA TRP A 68 -12.48 4.50 -11.02
C TRP A 68 -13.16 5.84 -10.73
N ASN A 69 -14.36 6.05 -11.28
CA ASN A 69 -15.14 7.25 -10.99
C ASN A 69 -15.52 7.38 -9.51
N LYS A 70 -15.76 6.26 -8.81
CA LYS A 70 -15.98 6.26 -7.35
C LYS A 70 -14.72 6.63 -6.57
N ILE A 71 -13.54 6.14 -6.99
CA ILE A 71 -12.25 6.54 -6.40
C ILE A 71 -12.08 8.06 -6.52
N MET A 72 -12.28 8.59 -7.73
CA MET A 72 -12.19 10.03 -7.99
C MET A 72 -13.29 10.85 -7.28
N ALA A 73 -14.46 10.27 -7.03
CA ALA A 73 -15.50 10.92 -6.23
C ALA A 73 -15.07 11.07 -4.76
N VAL A 74 -14.44 10.05 -4.17
CA VAL A 74 -13.83 10.15 -2.83
C VAL A 74 -12.74 11.22 -2.82
N THR A 75 -11.88 11.26 -3.85
CA THR A 75 -10.87 12.31 -3.98
C THR A 75 -11.50 13.71 -3.98
N ARG A 76 -12.50 13.97 -4.82
CA ARG A 76 -13.20 15.28 -4.86
C ARG A 76 -13.88 15.62 -3.54
N LEU A 77 -14.47 14.63 -2.89
CA LEU A 77 -15.08 14.79 -1.58
C LEU A 77 -14.04 15.25 -0.54
N LEU A 78 -12.82 14.73 -0.57
CA LEU A 78 -11.74 15.15 0.33
C LEU A 78 -11.08 16.47 -0.09
N MET A 79 -11.14 16.86 -1.36
CA MET A 79 -10.61 18.14 -1.84
C MET A 79 -11.54 19.33 -1.57
N ASN A 80 -12.82 19.08 -1.24
CA ASN A 80 -13.91 20.07 -1.17
C ASN A 80 -14.40 20.59 -2.54
N ASP A 81 -14.26 19.78 -3.60
CA ASP A 81 -14.62 20.17 -4.97
C ASP A 81 -16.12 19.98 -5.30
N GLN A 82 -16.89 19.28 -4.45
CA GLN A 82 -18.31 18.98 -4.71
C GLN A 82 -19.12 18.79 -3.42
N ALA A 83 -20.34 19.34 -3.42
CA ALA A 83 -21.39 19.00 -2.47
C ALA A 83 -21.94 17.60 -2.79
N TYR A 84 -21.66 16.65 -1.90
CA TYR A 84 -22.43 15.45 -1.60
C TYR A 84 -22.88 14.57 -2.79
N LEU A 85 -22.10 13.52 -3.09
CA LEU A 85 -22.62 12.34 -3.80
C LEU A 85 -23.02 11.28 -2.76
N ASP A 86 -24.27 10.84 -2.90
CA ASP A 86 -25.05 9.92 -2.08
C ASP A 86 -24.31 8.61 -1.73
N THR A 87 -23.43 8.67 -0.73
CA THR A 87 -22.79 7.51 -0.13
C THR A 87 -23.19 7.46 1.33
N ALA A 88 -24.19 6.61 1.60
CA ALA A 88 -24.72 6.36 2.93
C ALA A 88 -23.62 5.77 3.84
N GLY A 89 -22.97 6.64 4.60
CA GLY A 89 -22.08 6.32 5.72
C GLY A 89 -22.09 7.49 6.70
N PRO A 90 -21.85 7.25 8.01
CA PRO A 90 -21.86 8.32 8.99
C PRO A 90 -20.74 9.32 8.68
N LEU A 91 -21.12 10.50 8.20
CA LEU A 91 -20.23 11.63 7.92
C LEU A 91 -19.90 12.38 9.21
N GLY A 92 -19.31 11.67 10.17
CA GLY A 92 -18.78 12.26 11.37
C GLY A 92 -17.54 13.09 11.07
N ASP A 93 -17.76 14.32 10.59
CA ASP A 93 -16.76 15.40 10.47
C ASP A 93 -15.78 15.28 9.29
N ILE A 94 -16.32 15.20 8.06
CA ILE A 94 -15.53 15.31 6.83
C ILE A 94 -14.69 16.60 6.81
N GLU A 95 -15.19 17.71 7.38
CA GLU A 95 -14.45 18.97 7.44
C GLU A 95 -13.21 18.86 8.31
N ARG A 96 -13.31 18.23 9.51
CA ARG A 96 -12.13 17.92 10.32
C ARG A 96 -11.17 17.00 9.60
N VAL A 97 -11.66 15.96 8.93
CA VAL A 97 -10.81 15.07 8.13
C VAL A 97 -10.03 15.87 7.08
N ARG A 98 -10.69 16.75 6.33
CA ARG A 98 -10.02 17.60 5.33
C ARG A 98 -9.01 18.53 5.99
N ALA A 99 -9.37 19.16 7.10
CA ALA A 99 -8.50 20.07 7.84
C ALA A 99 -7.25 19.35 8.37
N ASP A 100 -7.40 18.13 8.89
CA ASP A 100 -6.30 17.31 9.39
C ASP A 100 -5.35 16.92 8.25
N LEU A 101 -5.89 16.44 7.11
CA LEU A 101 -5.08 16.08 5.95
C LEU A 101 -4.33 17.29 5.37
N ARG A 102 -5.01 18.44 5.25
CA ARG A 102 -4.36 19.69 4.80
C ARG A 102 -3.29 20.13 5.80
N THR A 103 -3.55 20.09 7.10
CA THR A 103 -2.56 20.43 8.13
C THR A 103 -1.31 19.56 8.03
N VAL A 104 -1.48 18.26 7.79
CA VAL A 104 -0.35 17.34 7.55
C VAL A 104 0.45 17.74 6.32
N VAL A 105 -0.22 17.99 5.19
CA VAL A 105 0.45 18.33 3.93
C VAL A 105 1.16 19.68 4.01
N GLU A 106 0.56 20.67 4.67
CA GLU A 106 1.17 21.99 4.93
C GLU A 106 2.47 21.88 5.73
N ARG A 107 2.54 20.94 6.66
CA ARG A 107 3.73 20.71 7.50
C ARG A 107 4.84 19.92 6.79
N ALA A 108 4.53 19.18 5.74
CA ALA A 108 5.52 18.44 4.99
C ALA A 108 6.48 19.40 4.25
N GLY A 109 7.71 18.97 3.99
CA GLY A 109 8.62 19.67 3.09
C GLY A 109 8.21 19.57 1.62
N TYR A 110 9.21 19.65 0.74
CA TYR A 110 9.02 19.50 -0.70
C TYR A 110 8.97 18.02 -1.10
N ILE A 111 7.95 17.63 -1.86
CA ILE A 111 7.66 16.28 -2.33
C ILE A 111 7.71 16.24 -3.86
N LYS A 112 8.54 15.36 -4.42
CA LYS A 112 8.76 15.16 -5.85
C LYS A 112 7.89 14.07 -6.47
N ASN A 113 7.49 13.08 -5.69
CA ASN A 113 6.70 11.94 -6.13
C ASN A 113 5.96 11.30 -4.96
N ALA A 114 4.93 10.52 -5.29
CA ALA A 114 4.15 9.74 -4.34
C ALA A 114 4.27 8.23 -4.65
N VAL A 115 4.39 7.43 -3.60
CA VAL A 115 4.50 5.96 -3.68
C VAL A 115 3.38 5.35 -2.84
N CYS A 116 2.53 4.54 -3.46
CA CYS A 116 1.45 3.80 -2.83
C CYS A 116 1.84 2.33 -2.66
N LEU A 117 1.89 1.87 -1.42
CA LEU A 117 2.24 0.53 -0.99
C LEU A 117 1.11 -0.06 -0.13
N GLY A 118 0.89 -1.37 -0.16
CA GLY A 118 -0.03 -2.01 0.79
C GLY A 118 -1.46 -1.43 0.74
N LEU A 119 -1.95 -1.12 -0.46
CA LEU A 119 -3.35 -0.71 -0.68
C LEU A 119 -4.30 -1.93 -0.56
N GLY A 120 -3.79 -3.12 -0.83
CA GLY A 120 -4.54 -4.36 -0.96
C GLY A 120 -5.18 -4.52 -2.34
N SER A 121 -6.04 -5.53 -2.45
CA SER A 121 -6.82 -5.80 -3.67
C SER A 121 -8.28 -5.44 -3.50
N ILE A 122 -8.88 -4.97 -4.58
CA ILE A 122 -10.32 -4.70 -4.70
C ILE A 122 -11.17 -5.95 -4.53
N GLN A 123 -10.61 -7.14 -4.80
CA GLN A 123 -11.32 -8.43 -4.72
C GLN A 123 -12.70 -8.38 -5.39
N TYR A 124 -12.72 -8.01 -6.66
CA TYR A 124 -13.95 -7.92 -7.44
C TYR A 124 -14.58 -9.31 -7.59
N GLN A 125 -15.88 -9.40 -7.29
CA GLN A 125 -16.67 -10.62 -7.50
C GLN A 125 -17.78 -10.40 -8.53
N SER A 126 -18.49 -9.27 -8.44
CA SER A 126 -19.58 -8.92 -9.34
C SER A 126 -19.89 -7.42 -9.27
N PRO A 127 -20.76 -6.87 -10.14
CA PRO A 127 -21.23 -5.50 -9.98
C PRO A 127 -21.80 -5.27 -8.58
N GLY A 128 -21.28 -4.26 -7.88
CA GLY A 128 -21.67 -3.92 -6.50
C GLY A 128 -21.11 -4.84 -5.40
N ASN A 129 -20.35 -5.88 -5.74
CA ASN A 129 -19.70 -6.77 -4.76
C ASN A 129 -18.18 -6.75 -4.95
N TYR A 130 -17.54 -5.90 -4.15
CA TYR A 130 -16.09 -5.71 -4.06
C TYR A 130 -15.75 -4.96 -2.77
N LYS A 131 -14.47 -4.89 -2.42
CA LYS A 131 -13.99 -4.19 -1.23
C LYS A 131 -14.14 -2.67 -1.35
N HIS A 132 -15.21 -2.11 -0.82
CA HIS A 132 -15.44 -0.65 -0.83
C HIS A 132 -14.35 0.16 -0.12
N HIS A 133 -13.66 -0.41 0.87
CA HIS A 133 -12.54 0.26 1.53
C HIS A 133 -11.36 0.51 0.58
N TYR A 134 -11.13 -0.37 -0.40
CA TYR A 134 -10.11 -0.15 -1.44
C TYR A 134 -10.36 1.18 -2.18
N VAL A 135 -11.63 1.42 -2.56
CA VAL A 135 -12.04 2.66 -3.24
C VAL A 135 -11.78 3.89 -2.36
N GLN A 136 -12.10 3.79 -1.08
CA GLN A 136 -11.90 4.89 -0.12
C GLN A 136 -10.41 5.19 0.11
N GLN A 137 -9.59 4.17 0.35
CA GLN A 137 -8.15 4.30 0.58
C GLN A 137 -7.43 4.82 -0.66
N CYS A 138 -7.77 4.30 -1.85
CA CYS A 138 -7.22 4.80 -3.10
C CYS A 138 -7.62 6.26 -3.36
N GLY A 139 -8.88 6.62 -3.08
CA GLY A 139 -9.36 8.01 -3.19
C GLY A 139 -8.65 8.97 -2.23
N LEU A 140 -8.35 8.51 -1.01
CA LEU A 140 -7.58 9.26 -0.01
C LEU A 140 -6.13 9.47 -0.45
N PHE A 141 -5.47 8.46 -1.02
CA PHE A 141 -4.14 8.61 -1.61
C PHE A 141 -4.10 9.73 -2.66
N PHE A 142 -5.05 9.71 -3.61
CA PHE A 142 -5.13 10.76 -4.63
C PHE A 142 -5.49 12.13 -4.07
N ALA A 143 -6.29 12.21 -3.00
CA ALA A 143 -6.59 13.47 -2.33
C ALA A 143 -5.32 14.08 -1.72
N LEU A 144 -4.51 13.28 -1.02
CA LEU A 144 -3.23 13.74 -0.49
C LEU A 144 -2.27 14.18 -1.61
N CYS A 145 -2.22 13.45 -2.73
CA CYS A 145 -1.44 13.85 -3.90
C CYS A 145 -1.87 15.22 -4.44
N LYS A 146 -3.18 15.46 -4.58
CA LYS A 146 -3.70 16.76 -5.03
C LYS A 146 -3.43 17.88 -4.03
N MET A 147 -3.56 17.63 -2.74
CA MET A 147 -3.22 18.62 -1.71
C MET A 147 -1.72 18.99 -1.77
N ILE A 148 -0.85 18.02 -2.05
CA ILE A 148 0.58 18.26 -2.26
C ILE A 148 0.80 19.12 -3.51
N GLU A 149 0.10 18.82 -4.61
CA GLU A 149 0.17 19.63 -5.84
C GLU A 149 -0.28 21.08 -5.61
N GLU A 150 -1.43 21.28 -4.94
CA GLU A 150 -1.94 22.61 -4.58
C GLU A 150 -0.94 23.40 -3.75
N LYS A 151 -0.40 22.78 -2.69
CA LYS A 151 0.60 23.40 -1.81
C LYS A 151 1.87 23.82 -2.56
N GLN A 152 2.27 23.04 -3.55
CA GLN A 152 3.53 23.24 -4.28
C GLN A 152 3.34 23.98 -5.60
N ASP A 153 2.15 24.52 -5.87
CA ASP A 153 1.79 25.21 -7.12
C ASP A 153 2.13 24.38 -8.37
N MET A 154 1.86 23.07 -8.30
CA MET A 154 2.07 22.13 -9.39
C MET A 154 0.88 22.14 -10.35
N THR A 155 1.12 21.74 -11.60
CA THR A 155 0.01 21.46 -12.52
C THR A 155 -0.86 20.33 -11.95
N PRO A 156 -2.20 20.44 -11.93
CA PRO A 156 -3.06 19.38 -11.40
C PRO A 156 -2.82 18.03 -12.09
N GLY A 157 -2.62 16.98 -11.30
CA GLY A 157 -2.32 15.62 -11.80
C GLY A 157 -0.90 15.43 -12.34
N SER A 158 0.04 16.32 -12.03
CA SER A 158 1.43 16.23 -12.47
C SER A 158 2.38 15.60 -11.46
N LEU A 159 1.97 15.38 -10.21
CA LEU A 159 2.77 14.66 -9.22
C LEU A 159 2.91 13.19 -9.66
N PRO A 160 4.13 12.69 -9.94
CA PRO A 160 4.32 11.29 -10.32
C PRO A 160 3.87 10.35 -9.21
N THR A 161 3.00 9.40 -9.56
CA THR A 161 2.45 8.38 -8.68
C THR A 161 2.94 7.00 -9.08
N ILE A 162 3.51 6.27 -8.12
CA ILE A 162 4.03 4.92 -8.29
C ILE A 162 3.27 3.99 -7.35
N PHE A 163 2.78 2.87 -7.87
CA PHE A 163 2.07 1.86 -7.10
C PHE A 163 2.87 0.56 -7.05
N GLN A 164 2.90 -0.10 -5.90
CA GLN A 164 3.42 -1.46 -5.77
C GLN A 164 2.70 -2.18 -4.64
N ASP A 165 1.96 -3.23 -4.99
CA ASP A 165 1.36 -4.13 -4.01
C ASP A 165 1.31 -5.55 -4.58
N PRO A 166 2.00 -6.53 -3.95
CA PRO A 166 1.92 -7.93 -4.36
C PRO A 166 0.50 -8.51 -4.34
N ALA A 167 -0.44 -7.88 -3.62
CA ALA A 167 -1.84 -8.29 -3.60
C ALA A 167 -2.60 -7.92 -4.88
N PHE A 168 -2.11 -6.98 -5.69
CA PHE A 168 -2.81 -6.54 -6.90
C PHE A 168 -3.07 -7.69 -7.86
N GLN A 169 -4.35 -7.86 -8.18
CA GLN A 169 -4.84 -8.79 -9.18
C GLN A 169 -5.06 -8.06 -10.50
N LEU A 170 -5.46 -8.79 -11.53
CA LEU A 170 -5.68 -8.23 -12.87
C LEU A 170 -6.74 -7.11 -12.85
N GLU A 171 -7.77 -7.22 -12.03
CA GLU A 171 -8.80 -6.20 -11.84
C GLU A 171 -8.22 -4.88 -11.31
N ASP A 172 -7.33 -4.97 -10.31
CA ASP A 172 -6.68 -3.80 -9.71
C ASP A 172 -5.82 -3.09 -10.76
N ARG A 173 -5.02 -3.85 -11.50
CA ARG A 173 -4.17 -3.35 -12.60
C ARG A 173 -4.99 -2.71 -13.71
N TYR A 174 -6.10 -3.30 -14.12
CA TYR A 174 -6.97 -2.71 -15.14
C TYR A 174 -7.56 -1.37 -14.67
N ILE A 175 -7.98 -1.28 -13.39
CA ILE A 175 -8.52 -0.04 -12.84
C ILE A 175 -7.43 1.05 -12.75
N LEU A 176 -6.25 0.70 -12.25
CA LEU A 176 -5.17 1.67 -11.99
C LEU A 176 -4.38 2.03 -13.26
N GLU A 177 -3.90 1.04 -14.02
CA GLU A 177 -3.04 1.26 -15.20
C GLU A 177 -3.88 1.65 -16.42
N GLU A 178 -4.84 0.81 -16.83
CA GLU A 178 -5.58 1.01 -18.09
C GLU A 178 -6.57 2.17 -18.02
N ILE A 179 -7.33 2.31 -16.93
CA ILE A 179 -8.31 3.39 -16.77
C ILE A 179 -7.68 4.61 -16.11
N GLY A 180 -6.91 4.38 -15.05
CA GLY A 180 -6.32 5.45 -14.24
C GLY A 180 -5.04 6.05 -14.81
N GLY A 181 -4.38 5.40 -15.76
CA GLY A 181 -3.09 5.84 -16.30
C GLY A 181 -1.96 5.84 -15.26
N GLN A 182 -2.08 5.02 -14.21
CA GLN A 182 -1.10 4.95 -13.13
C GLN A 182 0.04 4.00 -13.48
N THR A 183 1.21 4.23 -12.87
CA THR A 183 2.36 3.33 -13.02
C THR A 183 2.36 2.32 -11.87
N ILE A 184 2.28 1.02 -12.19
CA ILE A 184 2.51 -0.07 -11.24
C ILE A 184 3.89 -0.68 -11.52
N VAL A 185 4.70 -0.83 -10.48
CA VAL A 185 6.03 -1.45 -10.56
C VAL A 185 6.05 -2.79 -9.82
N GLU A 186 6.98 -3.67 -10.19
CA GLU A 186 7.13 -4.97 -9.55
C GLU A 186 7.86 -4.85 -8.22
N HIS A 187 7.60 -5.76 -7.27
CA HIS A 187 8.37 -5.77 -6.03
C HIS A 187 9.84 -6.18 -6.28
N PRO A 188 10.86 -5.48 -5.71
CA PRO A 188 10.80 -4.33 -4.80
C PRO A 188 11.12 -2.96 -5.45
N GLU A 189 10.80 -2.75 -6.73
CA GLU A 189 11.19 -1.58 -7.53
C GLU A 189 10.71 -0.24 -6.96
N ALA A 190 9.61 -0.21 -6.20
CA ALA A 190 9.10 1.01 -5.55
C ALA A 190 10.14 1.65 -4.61
N ASN A 191 11.09 0.86 -4.08
CA ASN A 191 12.18 1.36 -3.26
C ASN A 191 13.00 2.44 -3.97
N ASN A 192 13.16 2.35 -5.29
CA ASN A 192 13.91 3.32 -6.10
C ASN A 192 13.26 4.71 -6.15
N TYR A 193 12.01 4.81 -5.71
CA TYR A 193 11.21 6.04 -5.72
C TYR A 193 11.01 6.62 -4.32
N MET A 194 11.52 5.96 -3.27
CA MET A 194 11.39 6.43 -1.89
C MET A 194 12.68 7.12 -1.45
N ASN A 195 12.54 8.33 -0.91
CA ASN A 195 13.61 9.13 -0.32
C ASN A 195 13.01 10.31 0.47
N GLY A 196 13.87 11.16 1.04
CA GLY A 196 13.47 12.35 1.81
C GLY A 196 12.72 13.46 1.05
N GLN A 197 12.31 13.22 -0.20
CA GLN A 197 11.43 14.08 -0.99
C GLN A 197 10.25 13.28 -1.58
N SER A 198 9.92 12.13 -1.00
CA SER A 198 8.78 11.30 -1.41
C SER A 198 7.66 11.36 -0.40
N PHE A 199 6.42 11.23 -0.89
CA PHE A 199 5.28 10.87 -0.06
C PHE A 199 5.04 9.36 -0.17
N VAL A 200 5.01 8.64 0.95
CA VAL A 200 4.69 7.21 0.97
C VAL A 200 3.34 7.00 1.64
N TYR A 201 2.44 6.32 0.94
CA TYR A 201 1.13 5.92 1.44
C TYR A 201 1.10 4.40 1.57
N ALA A 202 0.98 3.92 2.80
CA ALA A 202 1.27 2.55 3.20
C ALA A 202 0.27 2.02 4.24
N PRO A 203 -1.07 2.10 3.99
CA PRO A 203 -2.10 1.89 5.02
C PRO A 203 -2.20 0.44 5.50
N HIS A 204 -1.84 -0.56 4.69
CA HIS A 204 -1.80 -1.96 5.11
C HIS A 204 -0.44 -2.60 4.87
N PHE A 205 0.62 -1.79 4.96
CA PHE A 205 1.96 -2.29 4.69
C PHE A 205 2.36 -3.40 5.68
N PRO A 206 2.81 -4.56 5.17
CA PRO A 206 3.14 -5.71 6.01
C PRO A 206 4.40 -5.40 6.85
N PHE A 207 4.28 -5.60 8.15
CA PHE A 207 5.27 -5.13 9.11
C PHE A 207 6.63 -5.80 8.94
N ASP A 208 6.66 -7.08 8.57
CA ASP A 208 7.86 -7.87 8.32
C ASP A 208 8.76 -7.32 7.20
N HIS A 209 8.24 -6.41 6.36
CA HIS A 209 8.99 -5.74 5.30
C HIS A 209 9.45 -4.32 5.66
N LEU A 210 9.14 -3.79 6.86
CA LEU A 210 9.43 -2.40 7.22
C LEU A 210 10.91 -2.03 7.12
N PHE A 211 11.79 -2.92 7.60
CA PHE A 211 13.24 -2.67 7.68
C PHE A 211 13.93 -2.69 6.31
N ASP A 212 13.38 -3.43 5.34
CA ASP A 212 13.93 -3.53 3.99
C ASP A 212 13.28 -2.54 3.00
N THR A 213 12.28 -1.77 3.47
CA THR A 213 11.51 -0.82 2.66
C THR A 213 11.53 0.55 3.33
N ILE A 214 10.54 0.90 4.16
CA ILE A 214 10.33 2.25 4.68
C ILE A 214 11.45 2.72 5.61
N LEU A 215 11.97 1.81 6.45
CA LEU A 215 13.07 2.10 7.38
C LEU A 215 14.45 1.80 6.77
N GLY A 216 14.49 1.38 5.50
CA GLY A 216 15.74 1.16 4.78
C GLY A 216 16.54 2.46 4.67
N GLU A 217 17.86 2.34 4.77
CA GLU A 217 18.75 3.50 4.62
C GLU A 217 18.53 4.17 3.26
N GLY A 218 18.30 5.49 3.27
CA GLY A 218 18.03 6.27 2.05
C GLY A 218 16.58 6.27 1.58
N HIS A 219 15.71 5.40 2.10
CA HIS A 219 14.29 5.32 1.70
C HIS A 219 13.36 6.20 2.54
N GLU A 220 13.89 6.90 3.54
CA GLU A 220 13.13 7.61 4.57
C GLU A 220 12.26 8.73 3.96
N PRO A 221 10.93 8.55 3.80
CA PRO A 221 10.06 9.45 3.02
C PRO A 221 9.83 10.80 3.70
N GLU A 222 9.54 11.90 3.00
CA GLU A 222 9.24 13.18 3.66
C GLU A 222 7.94 13.11 4.49
N LEU A 223 6.91 12.53 3.87
CA LEU A 223 5.61 12.28 4.46
C LEU A 223 5.31 10.79 4.36
N LEU A 224 4.85 10.19 5.45
CA LEU A 224 4.45 8.79 5.50
C LEU A 224 3.07 8.64 6.12
N TYR A 225 2.15 8.00 5.42
CA TYR A 225 0.86 7.58 5.95
C TYR A 225 0.86 6.06 6.09
N THR A 226 0.61 5.52 7.29
CA THR A 226 0.75 4.07 7.51
C THR A 226 0.07 3.63 8.81
N ASN A 227 0.11 2.34 9.11
CA ASN A 227 -0.33 1.80 10.40
C ASN A 227 0.52 2.34 11.55
N THR A 228 -0.05 2.46 12.75
CA THR A 228 0.70 2.93 13.92
C THR A 228 1.93 2.07 14.22
N PHE A 229 3.11 2.72 14.24
CA PHE A 229 4.40 2.07 14.51
C PHE A 229 4.90 2.17 15.95
N HIS A 230 4.34 3.06 16.76
CA HIS A 230 4.91 3.44 18.05
C HIS A 230 4.21 2.74 19.23
N GLY A 231 4.90 2.66 20.37
CA GLY A 231 4.42 2.02 21.60
C GLY A 231 5.06 0.66 21.89
N SER A 232 4.93 0.18 23.13
CA SER A 232 5.51 -1.11 23.59
C SER A 232 4.90 -2.34 22.92
N LEU A 233 3.76 -2.18 22.25
CA LEU A 233 3.09 -3.19 21.42
C LEU A 233 3.03 -2.78 19.94
N GLY A 234 3.74 -1.71 19.55
CA GLY A 234 3.81 -1.25 18.16
C GLY A 234 4.60 -2.24 17.29
N SER A 235 4.31 -2.24 15.99
CA SER A 235 4.80 -3.25 15.05
C SER A 235 6.33 -3.34 14.99
N ILE A 236 7.04 -2.22 15.15
CA ILE A 236 8.50 -2.18 15.20
C ILE A 236 9.05 -2.98 16.38
N GLY A 237 8.48 -2.80 17.57
CA GLY A 237 8.90 -3.52 18.78
C GLY A 237 8.69 -5.03 18.65
N TRP A 238 7.57 -5.43 18.05
CA TRP A 238 7.28 -6.83 17.75
C TRP A 238 8.31 -7.46 16.81
N LEU A 239 8.73 -6.78 15.75
CA LEU A 239 9.71 -7.32 14.80
C LEU A 239 11.10 -7.51 15.41
N ILE A 240 11.55 -6.52 16.18
CA ILE A 240 12.84 -6.61 16.89
C ILE A 240 12.81 -7.79 17.87
N THR A 241 11.70 -7.94 18.59
CA THR A 241 11.49 -9.02 19.56
C THR A 241 11.39 -10.38 18.88
N ASP A 242 10.63 -10.50 17.79
CA ASP A 242 10.47 -11.74 17.02
C ASP A 242 11.81 -12.20 16.42
N SER A 243 12.61 -11.28 15.86
CA SER A 243 13.96 -11.59 15.37
C SER A 243 14.84 -12.17 16.48
N TYR A 244 14.86 -11.52 17.65
CA TYR A 244 15.61 -11.99 18.81
C TYR A 244 15.10 -13.35 19.31
N LEU A 245 13.80 -13.51 19.50
CA LEU A 245 13.21 -14.76 20.00
C LEU A 245 13.46 -15.92 19.03
N LYS A 246 13.30 -15.72 17.72
CA LYS A 246 13.63 -16.74 16.71
C LYS A 246 15.07 -17.21 16.86
N LYS A 247 16.02 -16.27 17.02
CA LYS A 247 17.43 -16.61 17.27
C LYS A 247 17.60 -17.40 18.56
N VAL A 248 16.99 -16.96 19.67
CA VAL A 248 17.08 -17.66 20.97
C VAL A 248 16.54 -19.08 20.87
N TYR A 249 15.37 -19.28 20.29
CA TYR A 249 14.77 -20.61 20.17
C TYR A 249 15.55 -21.52 19.21
N TRP A 250 16.16 -20.97 18.17
CA TRP A 250 16.94 -21.75 17.20
C TRP A 250 18.34 -22.13 17.71
N THR A 251 18.99 -21.22 18.44
CA THR A 251 20.41 -21.36 18.83
C THR A 251 20.62 -21.65 20.31
N ARG A 252 19.60 -21.43 21.14
CA ARG A 252 19.64 -21.43 22.62
C ARG A 252 20.53 -20.36 23.24
N ASP A 253 21.03 -19.43 22.44
CA ASP A 253 21.88 -18.35 22.90
C ASP A 253 21.05 -17.09 23.17
N THR A 254 21.07 -16.62 24.42
CA THR A 254 20.30 -15.45 24.90
C THR A 254 21.05 -14.12 24.77
N THR A 255 22.23 -14.10 24.14
CA THR A 255 22.88 -12.83 23.80
C THR A 255 22.09 -12.11 22.71
N VAL A 256 21.97 -10.78 22.81
CA VAL A 256 21.36 -9.98 21.74
C VAL A 256 22.30 -9.98 20.54
N ASP A 257 21.78 -10.39 19.39
CA ASP A 257 22.55 -10.45 18.15
C ASP A 257 22.61 -9.09 17.45
N GLN A 258 23.62 -8.92 16.60
CA GLN A 258 23.86 -7.66 15.91
C GLN A 258 22.65 -7.21 15.07
N LYS A 259 21.91 -8.16 14.47
CA LYS A 259 20.71 -7.84 13.68
C LYS A 259 19.64 -7.13 14.53
N SER A 260 19.32 -7.63 15.71
CA SER A 260 18.35 -6.98 16.60
C SER A 260 18.85 -5.61 17.09
N VAL A 261 20.15 -5.45 17.32
CA VAL A 261 20.77 -4.15 17.63
C VAL A 261 20.62 -3.16 16.48
N ASP A 262 20.89 -3.60 15.24
CA ASP A 262 20.79 -2.76 14.05
C ASP A 262 19.35 -2.32 13.80
N MET A 263 18.38 -3.25 13.90
CA MET A 263 16.96 -2.94 13.80
C MET A 263 16.53 -1.91 14.87
N TYR A 264 16.97 -2.08 16.12
CA TYR A 264 16.68 -1.12 17.19
C TYR A 264 17.24 0.27 16.89
N ASN A 265 18.48 0.35 16.42
CA ASN A 265 19.14 1.62 16.11
C ASN A 265 18.46 2.35 14.94
N VAL A 266 18.12 1.63 13.87
CA VAL A 266 17.40 2.18 12.71
C VAL A 266 16.03 2.71 13.12
N ALA A 267 15.25 1.91 13.84
CA ALA A 267 13.94 2.30 14.32
C ALA A 267 14.00 3.55 15.22
N THR A 268 14.98 3.59 16.13
CA THR A 268 15.18 4.71 17.04
C THR A 268 15.53 5.97 16.27
N ARG A 269 16.48 5.92 15.34
CA ARG A 269 16.84 7.06 14.48
C ARG A 269 15.62 7.58 13.71
N PHE A 270 14.83 6.68 13.13
CA PHE A 270 13.61 7.05 12.43
C PHE A 270 12.64 7.77 13.37
N LEU A 271 12.30 7.20 14.53
CA LEU A 271 11.34 7.80 15.46
C LEU A 271 11.85 9.11 16.10
N GLU A 272 13.16 9.26 16.33
CA GLU A 272 13.75 10.50 16.87
C GLU A 272 13.62 11.67 15.87
N THR A 273 13.68 11.39 14.57
CA THR A 273 13.63 12.40 13.51
C THR A 273 12.23 12.64 12.94
N ARG A 274 11.23 11.92 13.45
CA ARG A 274 9.85 11.97 12.96
C ARG A 274 8.85 12.36 14.04
N GLU A 275 7.80 13.06 13.63
CA GLU A 275 6.63 13.32 14.46
C GLU A 275 5.46 12.49 13.95
N GLY A 276 4.89 11.68 14.84
CA GLY A 276 3.70 10.91 14.56
C GLY A 276 2.44 11.68 14.97
N ILE A 277 1.49 11.78 14.05
CA ILE A 277 0.14 12.28 14.27
C ILE A 277 -0.78 11.07 14.14
N VAL A 278 -1.48 10.73 15.22
CA VAL A 278 -2.50 9.67 15.18
C VAL A 278 -3.70 10.21 14.41
N TYR A 279 -4.14 9.47 13.39
CA TYR A 279 -5.22 9.89 12.51
C TYR A 279 -6.42 8.94 12.63
N TRP A 280 -7.56 9.48 13.06
CA TRP A 280 -8.83 8.78 13.28
C TRP A 280 -9.89 9.26 12.28
N GLY A 281 -9.76 8.90 11.00
CA GLY A 281 -10.79 9.20 10.00
C GLY A 281 -11.70 8.01 9.72
N ASP A 282 -13.00 8.21 9.56
CA ASP A 282 -13.96 7.14 9.16
C ASP A 282 -13.64 6.51 7.79
N TYR A 283 -12.79 7.16 6.99
CA TYR A 283 -12.22 6.61 5.75
C TYR A 283 -11.14 5.55 6.00
N ALA A 284 -10.76 5.32 7.27
CA ALA A 284 -9.73 4.40 7.73
C ALA A 284 -10.23 3.07 8.31
N HIS A 285 -11.51 2.89 8.67
CA HIS A 285 -11.94 1.65 9.35
C HIS A 285 -13.39 1.19 9.14
N PRO A 286 -13.58 -0.13 8.99
CA PRO A 286 -14.66 -0.84 9.67
C PRO A 286 -14.18 -1.88 10.71
N THR A 287 -12.86 -2.12 10.88
CA THR A 287 -12.37 -3.10 11.86
C THR A 287 -11.97 -2.44 13.19
N LYS A 288 -12.55 -2.90 14.30
CA LYS A 288 -12.52 -2.28 15.63
C LYS A 288 -11.15 -2.03 16.31
N ASN A 289 -10.00 -2.34 15.71
CA ASN A 289 -8.72 -2.45 16.45
C ASN A 289 -7.46 -1.91 15.72
N GLY A 290 -7.56 -1.16 14.62
CA GLY A 290 -6.37 -0.56 13.98
C GLY A 290 -6.27 0.93 14.29
N GLU A 291 -5.07 1.39 14.64
CA GLU A 291 -4.75 2.82 14.68
C GLU A 291 -3.92 3.13 13.43
N LEU A 292 -4.28 4.18 12.68
CA LEU A 292 -3.45 4.71 11.60
C LEU A 292 -2.64 5.91 12.12
N SER A 293 -1.41 6.01 11.63
CA SER A 293 -0.46 7.06 11.96
C SER A 293 0.05 7.75 10.70
N ILE A 294 0.15 9.08 10.80
CA ILE A 294 0.82 9.90 9.81
C ILE A 294 2.14 10.36 10.43
N MET A 295 3.25 10.04 9.78
CA MET A 295 4.59 10.41 10.22
C MET A 295 5.15 11.51 9.32
N LEU A 296 5.58 12.61 9.93
CA LEU A 296 6.21 13.75 9.28
C LEU A 296 7.69 13.83 9.64
N ARG A 297 8.53 14.31 8.72
CA ARG A 297 9.89 14.74 9.08
C ARG A 297 9.81 15.93 10.03
N LYS A 298 10.55 15.89 11.14
CA LYS A 298 10.66 17.07 12.01
C LYS A 298 11.38 18.17 11.25
N ALA A 299 10.78 19.36 11.19
CA ALA A 299 11.50 20.56 10.83
C ALA A 299 12.57 20.80 11.91
N PHE A 300 13.84 20.86 11.55
CA PHE A 300 14.90 21.23 12.48
C PHE A 300 15.08 22.74 12.50
N PRO A 301 14.68 23.46 13.57
CA PRO A 301 15.44 24.62 14.02
C PRO A 301 16.55 24.10 14.96
N ASP A 302 17.81 24.27 14.55
CA ASP A 302 19.06 24.08 15.30
C ASP A 302 19.03 23.27 16.61
N LEU A 303 19.59 22.04 16.54
CA LEU A 303 19.76 21.11 17.66
C LEU A 303 20.93 21.52 18.58
N HIS A 304 20.70 22.51 19.43
CA HIS A 304 21.43 22.66 20.69
C HIS A 304 20.45 23.01 21.81
N SER A 305 19.90 22.00 22.52
CA SER A 305 19.69 22.09 23.99
C SER A 305 18.96 20.93 24.68
N THR A 306 18.24 20.02 24.00
CA THR A 306 17.33 19.11 24.75
C THR A 306 17.59 17.60 24.64
N CYS A 307 18.63 17.15 23.94
CA CYS A 307 18.88 15.71 23.69
C CYS A 307 19.79 15.01 24.72
N ARG A 308 19.63 15.26 26.03
CA ARG A 308 20.37 14.51 27.09
C ARG A 308 19.51 13.68 28.03
N ASN A 309 18.23 13.99 28.20
CA ASN A 309 17.44 13.38 29.29
C ASN A 309 16.59 12.17 28.87
N SER A 310 16.31 11.97 27.57
CA SER A 310 15.47 10.85 27.09
C SER A 310 16.24 9.57 26.79
N LYS A 311 17.51 9.66 26.40
CA LYS A 311 18.35 8.48 26.07
C LYS A 311 18.69 7.62 27.28
N GLN A 312 18.80 8.21 28.46
CA GLN A 312 19.22 7.51 29.67
C GLN A 312 18.07 6.71 30.30
N HIS A 313 16.84 7.24 30.26
CA HIS A 313 15.70 6.63 30.94
C HIS A 313 15.07 5.43 30.22
N LEU A 314 15.24 5.34 28.89
CA LEU A 314 14.70 4.24 28.07
C LEU A 314 15.66 3.04 27.98
N LEU A 315 16.98 3.30 27.97
CA LEU A 315 17.99 2.24 28.06
C LEU A 315 17.94 1.55 29.43
N GLU A 316 17.75 2.33 30.51
CA GLU A 316 17.58 1.79 31.87
C GLU A 316 16.31 0.94 32.01
N ARG A 317 15.21 1.28 31.33
CA ARG A 317 13.97 0.48 31.31
C ARG A 317 14.07 -0.81 30.49
N LEU A 318 14.81 -0.79 29.37
CA LEU A 318 15.07 -2.01 28.59
C LEU A 318 16.01 -2.96 29.36
N LEU A 319 17.02 -2.42 30.05
CA LEU A 319 17.90 -3.22 30.90
C LEU A 319 17.18 -3.76 32.14
N SER A 320 16.22 -3.03 32.74
CA SER A 320 15.45 -3.51 33.91
C SER A 320 14.39 -4.55 33.58
N LEU A 321 14.01 -4.71 32.31
CA LEU A 321 13.07 -5.74 31.85
C LEU A 321 13.78 -7.03 31.40
N MET A 322 15.12 -7.01 31.32
CA MET A 322 15.97 -8.14 30.92
C MET A 322 16.78 -8.74 32.08
N SER A 323 16.56 -8.25 33.30
CA SER A 323 17.10 -8.77 34.57
C SER A 323 16.02 -9.49 35.36
#